data_AF-A0A662JRG3-F1
#
_entry.id   AF-A0A662JRG3-F1
#
_cell.length_a   1.000
_cell.length_b   1.000
_cell.length_c   1.000
_cell.angle_alpha   90.00
_cell.angle_beta   90.00
_cell.angle_gamma   90.00
#
_symmetry.space_group_name_H-M   'P 1'
#
loop_
_entity.id
_entity.type
_entity.pdbx_description
1 polymer ?
#
loop_
_entity_poly.entity_id
_entity_poly.type
_entity_poly.pdbx_seq_one_letter_code
_entity_poly.pdbx_strand_id
1 'polypeptide(L)'
;MQQPWISQTAYHKGEISVKNEALSEEMKRYFKVLQSEVDRCYSIAEQAREKGLDPETKVEIPQARDLAARVEELVGPKGIASRIRRLTDELGDREMVSIEIAKEIASGKKYRFSRVEDAVDQAIRTGLAILTEGVLVAPLEGIAEVRIGRNRDGSNYVDLYFSGPIRSAGGTGQAMSVLIADIVRRELGIG
;
A
#
# COMPACT_ATOMS: atom_id res chain seq x y z
N MET A 1 -8.33 4.04 -19.38
CA MET A 1 -9.06 4.42 -18.16
C MET A 1 -8.11 4.15 -17.00
N GLN A 2 -7.38 5.16 -16.52
CA GLN A 2 -6.37 5.02 -15.45
C GLN A 2 -7.10 4.74 -14.11
N GLN A 3 -6.59 3.80 -13.31
CA GLN A 3 -7.14 3.51 -11.99
C GLN A 3 -6.81 4.68 -11.03
N PRO A 4 -7.75 5.13 -10.18
CA PRO A 4 -7.62 6.37 -9.38
C PRO A 4 -6.38 6.46 -8.47
N TRP A 5 -5.82 5.32 -8.07
CA TRP A 5 -4.65 5.24 -7.18
C TRP A 5 -3.30 5.38 -7.90
N ILE A 6 -3.25 5.36 -9.24
CA ILE A 6 -2.02 5.58 -10.04
C ILE A 6 -1.71 7.09 -10.19
N SER A 7 -2.27 7.97 -9.36
CA SER A 7 -2.07 9.41 -9.50
C SER A 7 -0.74 9.90 -8.90
N GLN A 8 0.15 10.35 -9.79
CA GLN A 8 1.27 11.27 -9.54
C GLN A 8 2.22 10.94 -8.37
N THR A 9 2.90 9.80 -8.41
CA THR A 9 4.17 9.62 -7.69
C THR A 9 5.25 10.48 -8.35
N ALA A 10 5.68 11.53 -7.66
CA ALA A 10 6.86 12.33 -8.01
C ALA A 10 8.08 11.69 -7.34
N TYR A 11 9.22 11.65 -8.03
CA TYR A 11 10.50 11.22 -7.46
C TYR A 11 10.84 12.05 -6.21
N HIS A 12 10.79 11.41 -5.04
CA HIS A 12 11.23 12.02 -3.78
C HIS A 12 12.67 11.57 -3.48
N LYS A 13 13.64 12.48 -3.71
CA LYS A 13 15.03 12.30 -3.24
C LYS A 13 15.04 12.01 -1.76
N GLY A 14 15.79 11.00 -1.36
CA GLY A 14 15.55 10.42 -0.07
C GLY A 14 16.60 9.50 0.50
N GLU A 15 17.23 9.90 1.60
CA GLU A 15 18.28 9.13 2.30
C GLU A 15 17.77 7.86 2.98
N ILE A 16 18.40 6.70 2.76
CA ILE A 16 18.08 5.43 3.43
C ILE A 16 17.92 5.62 4.96
N SER A 17 16.70 5.44 5.48
CA SER A 17 16.39 5.61 6.91
C SER A 17 16.41 4.25 7.60
N VAL A 18 17.60 3.68 7.78
CA VAL A 18 17.80 2.65 8.82
C VAL A 18 17.91 3.40 10.16
N LYS A 19 17.30 2.91 11.25
CA LYS A 19 17.56 3.43 12.61
C LYS A 19 19.09 3.51 12.79
N ASN A 20 19.63 4.73 12.76
CA ASN A 20 21.06 5.02 12.52
C ASN A 20 21.99 4.50 13.63
N GLU A 21 21.42 4.06 14.75
CA GLU A 21 22.11 3.64 15.97
C GLU A 21 22.64 2.20 15.91
N ALA A 22 22.19 1.37 14.95
CA ALA A 22 22.59 -0.04 14.85
C ALA A 22 23.55 -0.38 13.70
N LEU A 23 23.91 0.59 12.84
CA LEU A 23 24.75 0.36 11.67
C LEU A 23 26.22 0.67 11.95
N SER A 24 27.12 -0.25 11.57
CA SER A 24 28.55 0.06 11.51
C SER A 24 28.84 1.12 10.46
N GLU A 25 29.96 1.85 10.62
CA GLU A 25 30.39 2.85 9.64
C GLU A 25 30.63 2.24 8.25
N GLU A 26 31.06 0.98 8.20
CA GLU A 26 31.20 0.22 6.95
C GLU A 26 29.83 0.00 6.27
N MET A 27 28.80 -0.41 7.02
CA MET A 27 27.45 -0.57 6.49
C MET A 27 26.86 0.75 6.00
N LYS A 28 27.08 1.86 6.72
CA LYS A 28 26.65 3.19 6.29
C LYS A 28 27.30 3.59 4.96
N ARG A 29 28.61 3.34 4.80
CA ARG A 29 29.32 3.57 3.54
C ARG A 29 28.77 2.71 2.41
N TYR A 30 28.54 1.43 2.68
CA TYR A 30 27.95 0.50 1.71
C TYR A 30 26.59 1.00 1.19
N PHE A 31 25.66 1.33 2.09
CA PHE A 31 24.35 1.85 1.70
C PHE A 31 24.43 3.19 0.97
N LYS A 32 25.38 4.07 1.35
CA LYS A 32 25.60 5.34 0.64
C LYS A 32 26.04 5.12 -0.80
N VAL A 33 26.95 4.16 -1.05
CA VAL A 33 27.40 3.81 -2.41
C VAL A 33 26.24 3.28 -3.24
N LEU A 34 25.44 2.36 -2.67
CA LEU A 34 24.25 1.84 -3.36
C LEU A 34 23.27 2.97 -3.72
N GLN A 35 22.95 3.87 -2.78
CA GLN A 35 22.03 4.97 -3.03
C GLN A 35 22.56 5.90 -4.14
N SER A 36 23.86 6.21 -4.15
CA SER A 36 24.42 7.06 -5.20
C SER A 36 24.33 6.45 -6.60
N GLU A 37 24.52 5.13 -6.73
CA GLU A 37 24.36 4.45 -8.03
C GLU A 37 22.90 4.34 -8.44
N VAL A 38 21.99 4.09 -7.49
CA VAL A 38 20.55 4.13 -7.75
C VAL A 38 20.13 5.51 -8.25
N ASP A 39 20.54 6.59 -7.58
CA ASP A 39 20.20 7.95 -7.98
C ASP A 39 20.77 8.31 -9.36
N ARG A 40 21.96 7.83 -9.69
CA ARG A 40 22.55 7.97 -11.03
C ARG A 40 21.69 7.28 -12.09
N CYS A 41 21.24 6.05 -11.84
CA CYS A 41 20.35 5.32 -12.75
C CYS A 41 19.00 6.02 -12.92
N TYR A 42 18.40 6.53 -11.83
CA TYR A 42 17.14 7.29 -11.91
C TYR A 42 17.29 8.58 -12.72
N SER A 43 18.39 9.31 -12.56
CA SER A 43 18.66 10.52 -13.35
C SER A 43 18.70 10.25 -14.86
N ILE A 44 19.30 9.13 -15.27
CA ILE A 44 19.33 8.70 -16.67
C ILE A 44 17.91 8.32 -17.14
N ALA A 45 17.18 7.58 -16.32
CA ALA A 45 15.83 7.13 -16.66
C ALA A 45 14.83 8.31 -16.78
N GLU A 46 14.88 9.28 -15.89
CA GLU A 46 14.04 10.50 -15.96
C GLU A 46 14.32 11.28 -17.25
N GLN A 47 15.59 11.54 -17.57
CA GLN A 47 15.96 12.20 -18.84
C GLN A 47 15.48 11.45 -20.08
N ALA A 48 15.38 10.12 -20.01
CA ALA A 48 14.81 9.31 -21.10
C ALA A 48 13.28 9.46 -21.16
N ARG A 49 12.59 9.34 -20.02
CA ARG A 49 11.13 9.44 -19.92
C ARG A 49 10.60 10.82 -20.30
N GLU A 50 11.33 11.89 -19.97
CA GLU A 50 10.99 13.27 -20.32
C GLU A 50 10.90 13.51 -21.84
N LYS A 51 11.49 12.64 -22.67
CA LYS A 51 11.37 12.71 -24.13
C LYS A 51 9.97 12.35 -24.64
N GLY A 52 9.10 11.79 -23.79
CA GLY A 52 7.72 11.47 -24.14
C GLY A 52 7.56 10.35 -25.16
N LEU A 53 8.52 9.42 -25.21
CA LEU A 53 8.52 8.28 -26.13
C LEU A 53 7.92 7.00 -25.51
N ASP A 54 7.67 7.03 -24.20
CA ASP A 54 7.11 5.94 -23.39
C ASP A 54 5.70 6.31 -22.90
N PRO A 55 4.91 5.34 -22.37
CA PRO A 55 3.54 5.59 -21.90
C PRO A 55 3.41 6.69 -20.85
N GLU A 56 4.44 6.88 -20.03
CA GLU A 56 4.51 7.89 -18.98
C GLU A 56 5.80 8.70 -19.12
N THR A 57 5.71 10.02 -18.88
CA THR A 57 6.83 10.97 -19.01
C THR A 57 7.73 11.04 -17.76
N LYS A 58 7.51 10.13 -16.82
CA LYS A 58 8.23 10.03 -15.53
C LYS A 58 8.57 8.57 -15.26
N VAL A 59 9.51 8.33 -14.35
CA VAL A 59 9.82 6.96 -13.92
C VAL A 59 8.63 6.36 -13.15
N GLU A 60 8.14 5.20 -13.60
CA GLU A 60 6.96 4.53 -13.04
C GLU A 60 7.26 3.64 -11.84
N ILE A 61 8.52 3.26 -11.63
CA ILE A 61 8.95 2.43 -10.49
C ILE A 61 9.41 3.38 -9.38
N PRO A 62 8.65 3.56 -8.28
CA PRO A 62 9.06 4.42 -7.17
C PRO A 62 10.12 3.74 -6.30
N GLN A 63 10.97 4.53 -5.67
CA GLN A 63 11.85 4.05 -4.60
C GLN A 63 11.10 4.04 -3.27
N ALA A 64 11.26 2.96 -2.51
CA ALA A 64 10.73 2.88 -1.14
C ALA A 64 11.80 2.30 -0.21
N ARG A 65 11.99 2.94 0.95
CA ARG A 65 13.09 2.61 1.87
C ARG A 65 12.75 1.51 2.86
N ASP A 66 11.47 1.41 3.23
CA ASP A 66 10.97 0.46 4.21
C ASP A 66 9.57 -0.03 3.83
N LEU A 67 9.05 -0.98 4.59
CA LEU A 67 7.71 -1.54 4.40
C LEU A 67 6.63 -0.44 4.40
N ALA A 68 6.70 0.48 5.35
CA ALA A 68 5.70 1.53 5.49
C ALA A 68 5.67 2.47 4.27
N ALA A 69 6.84 2.85 3.75
CA ALA A 69 6.95 3.61 2.51
C ALA A 69 6.44 2.81 1.30
N ARG A 70 6.76 1.50 1.20
CA ARG A 70 6.24 0.65 0.13
C ARG A 70 4.71 0.64 0.12
N VAL A 71 4.08 0.46 1.29
CA VAL A 71 2.62 0.46 1.40
C VAL A 71 2.04 1.80 0.96
N GLU A 72 2.61 2.92 1.41
CA GLU A 72 2.13 4.25 1.03
C GLU A 72 2.27 4.52 -0.47
N GLU A 73 3.40 4.17 -1.08
CA GLU A 73 3.66 4.40 -2.51
C GLU A 73 2.85 3.46 -3.41
N LEU A 74 2.57 2.23 -2.96
CA LEU A 74 1.83 1.26 -3.76
C LEU A 74 0.32 1.49 -3.66
N VAL A 75 -0.21 1.57 -2.45
CA VAL A 75 -1.67 1.58 -2.22
C VAL A 75 -2.15 2.79 -1.44
N GLY A 76 -1.26 3.55 -0.78
CA GLY A 76 -1.67 4.65 0.09
C GLY A 76 -2.48 4.19 1.33
N PRO A 77 -3.32 5.06 1.91
CA PRO A 77 -3.52 6.46 1.54
C PRO A 77 -2.31 7.34 1.93
N LYS A 78 -2.25 8.57 1.39
CA LYS A 78 -1.16 9.52 1.70
C LYS A 78 -1.03 9.77 3.21
N GLY A 79 0.21 9.75 3.72
CA GLY A 79 0.58 9.92 5.12
C GLY A 79 0.53 8.63 5.95
N ILE A 80 0.09 7.50 5.38
CA ILE A 80 -0.08 6.24 6.12
C ILE A 80 1.24 5.67 6.64
N ALA A 81 2.38 5.89 5.96
CA ALA A 81 3.65 5.29 6.37
C ALA A 81 4.05 5.74 7.78
N SER A 82 3.82 7.01 8.11
CA SER A 82 4.10 7.54 9.46
C SER A 82 3.28 6.82 10.54
N ARG A 83 2.06 6.42 10.22
CA ARG A 83 1.17 5.72 11.14
C ARG A 83 1.52 4.24 11.26
N ILE A 84 1.85 3.59 10.14
CA ILE A 84 2.33 2.21 10.13
C ILE A 84 3.57 2.09 11.03
N ARG A 85 4.58 2.95 10.86
CA ARG A 85 5.79 2.93 11.69
C ARG A 85 5.48 3.04 13.18
N ARG A 86 4.64 4.02 13.58
CA ARG A 86 4.24 4.19 14.98
C ARG A 86 3.53 2.95 15.54
N LEU A 87 2.53 2.42 14.82
CA LEU A 87 1.83 1.22 15.28
C LEU A 87 2.74 -0.01 15.32
N THR A 88 3.70 -0.13 14.40
CA THR A 88 4.69 -1.20 14.45
C THR A 88 5.59 -1.10 15.68
N ASP A 89 6.06 0.10 16.03
CA ASP A 89 6.84 0.32 17.26
C ASP A 89 5.98 0.08 18.53
N GLU A 90 4.69 0.39 18.51
CA GLU A 90 3.75 0.21 19.64
C GLU A 90 3.32 -1.25 19.84
N LEU A 91 2.97 -1.96 18.77
CA LEU A 91 2.36 -3.29 18.84
C LEU A 91 3.39 -4.42 18.65
N GLY A 92 4.46 -4.19 17.89
CA GLY A 92 5.46 -5.21 17.55
C GLY A 92 4.98 -6.38 16.68
N ASP A 93 3.68 -6.42 16.35
CA ASP A 93 3.03 -7.49 15.58
C ASP A 93 2.42 -6.91 14.29
N ARG A 94 2.89 -7.38 13.15
CA ARG A 94 2.49 -6.88 11.82
C ARG A 94 1.04 -7.22 11.51
N GLU A 95 0.57 -8.38 11.94
CA GLU A 95 -0.78 -8.86 11.71
C GLU A 95 -1.78 -7.94 12.43
N MET A 96 -1.46 -7.56 13.67
CA MET A 96 -2.24 -6.58 14.43
C MET A 96 -2.16 -5.17 13.84
N VAL A 97 -0.97 -4.73 13.41
CA VAL A 97 -0.79 -3.43 12.73
C VAL A 97 -1.66 -3.32 11.49
N SER A 98 -1.69 -4.37 10.65
CA SER A 98 -2.54 -4.42 9.46
C SER A 98 -4.01 -4.21 9.80
N ILE A 99 -4.52 -4.95 10.79
CA ILE A 99 -5.93 -4.90 11.19
C ILE A 99 -6.29 -3.51 11.74
N GLU A 100 -5.48 -2.97 12.64
CA GLU A 100 -5.74 -1.66 13.25
C GLU A 100 -5.65 -0.52 12.22
N ILE A 101 -4.70 -0.59 11.28
CA ILE A 101 -4.64 0.37 10.16
C ILE A 101 -5.88 0.27 9.28
N ALA A 102 -6.31 -0.94 8.90
CA ALA A 102 -7.50 -1.14 8.07
C ALA A 102 -8.76 -0.57 8.75
N LYS A 103 -8.94 -0.82 10.05
CA LYS A 103 -10.02 -0.23 10.85
C LYS A 103 -9.93 1.30 10.93
N GLU A 104 -8.73 1.85 11.17
CA GLU A 104 -8.51 3.30 11.25
C GLU A 104 -8.89 3.99 9.93
N ILE A 105 -8.51 3.40 8.79
CA ILE A 105 -8.88 3.87 7.44
C ILE A 105 -10.38 3.79 7.23
N ALA A 106 -10.98 2.61 7.49
CA ALA A 106 -12.41 2.38 7.29
C ALA A 106 -13.27 3.35 8.11
N SER A 107 -12.87 3.63 9.36
CA SER A 107 -13.64 4.48 10.29
C SER A 107 -13.95 5.89 9.79
N GLY A 108 -13.24 6.38 8.76
CA GLY A 108 -13.46 7.70 8.18
C GLY A 108 -13.00 8.88 9.06
N LYS A 109 -12.49 8.61 10.27
CA LYS A 109 -12.14 9.65 11.26
C LYS A 109 -10.93 10.47 10.83
N LYS A 110 -9.91 9.81 10.27
CA LYS A 110 -8.62 10.42 9.89
C LYS A 110 -8.42 10.49 8.39
N TYR A 111 -8.84 9.46 7.67
CA TYR A 111 -8.82 9.38 6.21
C TYR A 111 -10.25 9.52 5.72
N ARG A 112 -10.54 10.52 4.89
CA ARG A 112 -11.89 10.79 4.42
C ARG A 112 -12.04 10.32 2.98
N PHE A 113 -13.14 9.61 2.73
CA PHE A 113 -13.49 9.09 1.41
C PHE A 113 -14.88 9.58 1.02
N SER A 114 -15.12 9.70 -0.28
CA SER A 114 -16.39 10.20 -0.81
C SER A 114 -17.51 9.17 -0.64
N ARG A 115 -17.19 7.89 -0.84
CA ARG A 115 -18.09 6.76 -0.71
C ARG A 115 -17.57 5.81 0.37
N VAL A 116 -18.48 5.12 1.04
CA VAL A 116 -18.13 4.05 1.98
C VAL A 116 -17.36 2.95 1.25
N GLU A 117 -17.74 2.63 0.01
CA GLU A 117 -17.03 1.66 -0.84
C GLU A 117 -15.55 2.02 -1.05
N ASP A 118 -15.23 3.29 -1.30
CA ASP A 118 -13.85 3.74 -1.46
C ASP A 118 -13.05 3.56 -0.15
N ALA A 119 -13.69 3.79 1.01
CA ALA A 119 -13.06 3.57 2.32
C ALA A 119 -12.80 2.09 2.58
N VAL A 120 -13.73 1.22 2.21
CA VAL A 120 -13.61 -0.24 2.35
C VAL A 120 -12.50 -0.77 1.43
N ASP A 121 -12.50 -0.37 0.16
CA ASP A 121 -11.47 -0.76 -0.81
C ASP A 121 -10.08 -0.33 -0.32
N GLN A 122 -9.93 0.93 0.07
CA GLN A 122 -8.66 1.46 0.58
C GLN A 122 -8.20 0.71 1.84
N ALA A 123 -9.10 0.46 2.80
CA ALA A 123 -8.78 -0.25 4.03
C ALA A 123 -8.30 -1.68 3.77
N ILE A 124 -8.97 -2.41 2.88
CA ILE A 124 -8.61 -3.79 2.51
C ILE A 124 -7.25 -3.81 1.81
N ARG A 125 -7.02 -2.93 0.82
CA ARG A 125 -5.75 -2.87 0.08
C ARG A 125 -4.59 -2.51 0.98
N THR A 126 -4.73 -1.49 1.83
CA THR A 126 -3.67 -1.09 2.76
C THR A 126 -3.39 -2.18 3.80
N GLY A 127 -4.41 -2.79 4.40
CA GLY A 127 -4.23 -3.89 5.34
C GLY A 127 -3.50 -5.07 4.70
N LEU A 128 -3.97 -5.50 3.53
CA LEU A 128 -3.34 -6.61 2.80
C LEU A 128 -1.89 -6.28 2.42
N ALA A 129 -1.62 -5.06 1.96
CA ALA A 129 -0.26 -4.62 1.63
C ALA A 129 0.67 -4.68 2.84
N ILE A 130 0.21 -4.29 4.03
CA ILE A 130 1.00 -4.40 5.27
C ILE A 130 1.33 -5.87 5.58
N LEU A 131 0.34 -6.77 5.54
CA LEU A 131 0.54 -8.20 5.80
C LEU A 131 1.52 -8.85 4.82
N THR A 132 1.45 -8.45 3.54
CA THR A 132 2.30 -8.99 2.48
C THR A 132 3.60 -8.17 2.30
N GLU A 133 3.96 -7.35 3.29
CA GLU A 133 5.19 -6.53 3.34
C GLU A 133 5.38 -5.53 2.18
N GLY A 134 4.30 -5.23 1.46
CA GLY A 134 4.32 -4.45 0.22
C GLY A 134 5.16 -5.11 -0.88
N VAL A 135 5.31 -6.44 -0.87
CA VAL A 135 6.10 -7.19 -1.88
C VAL A 135 5.22 -7.80 -2.96
N LEU A 136 3.98 -8.16 -2.61
CA LEU A 136 3.07 -8.85 -3.51
C LEU A 136 2.20 -7.86 -4.30
N VAL A 137 1.88 -8.22 -5.53
CA VAL A 137 1.02 -7.43 -6.45
C VAL A 137 -0.48 -7.52 -6.08
N ALA A 138 -0.84 -8.41 -5.15
CA ALA A 138 -2.22 -8.73 -4.80
C ALA A 138 -3.07 -7.52 -4.35
N PRO A 139 -2.56 -6.59 -3.53
CA PRO A 139 -3.30 -5.39 -3.15
C PRO A 139 -3.55 -4.42 -4.31
N LEU A 140 -2.78 -4.50 -5.39
CA LEU A 140 -2.90 -3.62 -6.54
C LEU A 140 -3.77 -4.25 -7.61
N GLU A 141 -3.34 -5.41 -8.11
CA GLU A 141 -3.92 -6.04 -9.27
C GLU A 141 -4.88 -7.16 -8.89
N GLY A 142 -4.64 -7.84 -7.77
CA GLY A 142 -5.38 -9.03 -7.36
C GLY A 142 -6.83 -8.74 -6.94
N ILE A 143 -7.07 -7.59 -6.32
CA ILE A 143 -8.42 -7.10 -6.01
C ILE A 143 -8.83 -6.15 -7.14
N ALA A 144 -9.75 -6.61 -8.00
CA ALA A 144 -10.24 -5.83 -9.14
C ALA A 144 -11.21 -4.74 -8.70
N GLU A 145 -12.13 -5.08 -7.80
CA GLU A 145 -13.18 -4.17 -7.36
C GLU A 145 -13.71 -4.58 -5.98
N VAL A 146 -14.16 -3.59 -5.21
CA VAL A 146 -14.90 -3.79 -3.96
C VAL A 146 -16.23 -3.06 -4.07
N ARG A 147 -17.34 -3.73 -3.74
CA ARG A 147 -18.70 -3.15 -3.79
C ARG A 147 -19.46 -3.38 -2.50
N ILE A 148 -20.43 -2.51 -2.24
CA ILE A 148 -21.44 -2.73 -1.20
C ILE A 148 -22.73 -3.19 -1.88
N GLY A 149 -23.05 -4.47 -1.70
CA GLY A 149 -24.30 -5.07 -2.16
C GLY A 149 -25.42 -4.95 -1.12
N ARG A 150 -26.64 -5.30 -1.53
CA ARG A 150 -27.83 -5.29 -0.67
C ARG A 150 -28.56 -6.63 -0.71
N ASN A 151 -28.86 -7.17 0.46
CA ASN A 151 -29.62 -8.40 0.63
C ASN A 151 -31.14 -8.16 0.47
N ARG A 152 -31.88 -9.25 0.29
CA ARG A 152 -33.36 -9.20 0.18
C ARG A 152 -34.05 -8.72 1.45
N ASP A 153 -33.44 -8.94 2.61
CA ASP A 153 -33.93 -8.46 3.91
C ASP A 153 -33.63 -6.97 4.16
N GLY A 154 -32.94 -6.31 3.23
CA GLY A 154 -32.60 -4.90 3.29
C GLY A 154 -31.24 -4.58 3.93
N SER A 155 -30.56 -5.56 4.52
CA SER A 155 -29.18 -5.45 5.02
C SER A 155 -28.17 -5.29 3.87
N ASN A 156 -26.94 -4.88 4.19
CA ASN A 156 -25.86 -4.69 3.21
C ASN A 156 -24.72 -5.68 3.43
N TYR A 157 -23.92 -5.95 2.40
CA TYR A 157 -22.74 -6.80 2.47
C TYR A 157 -21.61 -6.26 1.60
N VAL A 158 -20.39 -6.77 1.76
CA VAL A 158 -19.23 -6.37 0.96
C VAL A 158 -18.88 -7.48 -0.04
N ASP A 159 -18.79 -7.12 -1.31
CA ASP A 159 -18.28 -7.97 -2.39
C ASP A 159 -16.80 -7.65 -2.68
N LEU A 160 -15.97 -8.69 -2.79
CA LEU A 160 -14.59 -8.60 -3.27
C LEU A 160 -14.49 -9.33 -4.61
N TYR A 161 -14.22 -8.57 -5.67
CA TYR A 161 -13.97 -9.12 -7.00
C TYR A 161 -12.46 -9.33 -7.17
N PHE A 162 -12.05 -10.59 -7.29
CA PHE A 162 -10.65 -10.94 -7.54
C PHE A 162 -10.35 -11.07 -9.04
N SER A 163 -9.12 -10.73 -9.43
CA SER A 163 -8.59 -10.92 -10.77
C SER A 163 -7.58 -12.08 -10.81
N GLY A 164 -7.15 -12.50 -12.01
CA GLY A 164 -6.13 -13.54 -12.19
C GLY A 164 -4.83 -13.33 -11.39
N PRO A 165 -4.25 -12.11 -11.38
CA PRO A 165 -3.09 -11.74 -10.55
C PRO A 165 -3.19 -12.10 -9.06
N ILE A 166 -4.38 -12.28 -8.48
CA ILE A 166 -4.54 -12.69 -7.07
C ILE A 166 -3.79 -14.01 -6.75
N ARG A 167 -3.49 -14.83 -7.76
CA ARG A 167 -2.71 -16.07 -7.59
C ARG A 167 -1.30 -15.81 -7.06
N SER A 168 -0.70 -14.65 -7.36
CA SER A 168 0.63 -14.31 -6.86
C SER A 168 0.65 -14.03 -5.35
N ALA A 169 -0.52 -13.81 -4.72
CA ALA A 169 -0.64 -13.64 -3.28
C ALA A 169 -0.37 -14.94 -2.49
N GLY A 170 -0.48 -16.10 -3.18
CA GLY A 170 -0.60 -17.40 -2.53
C GLY A 170 -1.90 -17.56 -1.74
N GLY A 171 -2.13 -18.76 -1.20
CA GLY A 171 -3.34 -19.05 -0.42
C GLY A 171 -3.47 -18.19 0.85
N THR A 172 -2.34 -17.86 1.48
CA THR A 172 -2.32 -17.00 2.68
C THR A 172 -2.81 -15.59 2.38
N GLY A 173 -2.26 -14.92 1.34
CA GLY A 173 -2.69 -13.57 0.98
C GLY A 173 -4.17 -13.53 0.56
N GLN A 174 -4.64 -14.56 -0.14
CA GLN A 174 -6.05 -14.72 -0.50
C GLN A 174 -6.95 -14.84 0.74
N ALA A 175 -6.62 -15.72 1.68
CA ALA A 175 -7.40 -15.89 2.91
C ALA A 175 -7.42 -14.60 3.75
N MET A 176 -6.28 -13.93 3.87
CA MET A 176 -6.18 -12.70 4.64
C MET A 176 -6.98 -11.54 4.02
N SER A 177 -7.09 -11.47 2.69
CA SER A 177 -7.93 -10.46 2.03
C SER A 177 -9.40 -10.58 2.44
N VAL A 178 -9.92 -11.81 2.57
CA VAL A 178 -11.29 -12.09 3.03
C VAL A 178 -11.44 -11.77 4.51
N LEU A 179 -10.46 -12.11 5.34
CA LEU A 179 -10.47 -11.79 6.77
C LEU A 179 -10.51 -10.28 7.01
N ILE A 180 -9.65 -9.51 6.33
CA ILE A 180 -9.61 -8.06 6.45
C ILE A 180 -10.95 -7.46 6.01
N ALA A 181 -11.51 -7.92 4.90
CA ALA A 181 -12.81 -7.46 4.44
C ALA A 181 -13.92 -7.69 5.47
N ASP A 182 -13.94 -8.87 6.11
CA ASP A 182 -14.90 -9.19 7.16
C ASP A 182 -14.73 -8.30 8.40
N ILE A 183 -13.49 -7.99 8.79
CA ILE A 183 -13.23 -7.06 9.90
C ILE A 183 -13.69 -5.64 9.53
N VAL A 184 -13.31 -5.14 8.35
CA VAL A 184 -13.63 -3.79 7.88
C VAL A 184 -15.14 -3.59 7.75
N ARG A 185 -15.87 -4.54 7.16
CA ARG A 185 -17.33 -4.42 7.02
C ARG A 185 -18.00 -4.36 8.40
N ARG A 186 -17.52 -5.14 9.37
CA ARG A 186 -18.09 -5.18 10.73
C ARG A 186 -17.81 -3.88 11.49
N GLU A 187 -16.61 -3.31 11.34
CA GLU A 187 -16.26 -2.00 11.90
C GLU A 187 -17.20 -0.89 11.38
N LEU A 188 -17.68 -1.03 10.14
CA LEU A 188 -18.63 -0.10 9.51
C LEU A 188 -20.10 -0.45 9.75
N GLY A 189 -20.41 -1.52 10.48
CA GLY A 189 -21.78 -1.99 10.69
C GLY A 189 -22.47 -2.50 9.42
N ILE A 190 -21.70 -2.97 8.43
CA ILE A 190 -22.20 -3.57 7.19
C ILE A 190 -22.42 -5.07 7.42
N GLY A 191 -23.67 -5.47 7.55
CA GLY A 191 -24.11 -6.85 7.72
C GLY A 191 -25.54 -6.96 8.20
#